data_AF-A0A4R4TSV0-F1
#
_entry.id   AF-A0A4R4TSV0-F1
#
_cell.length_a   1.000
_cell.length_b   1.000
_cell.length_c   1.000
_cell.angle_alpha   90.00
_cell.angle_beta   90.00
_cell.angle_gamma   90.00
#
_symmetry.space_group_name_H-M   'P 1'
#
loop_
_entity.id
_entity.type
_entity.pdbx_description
1 polymer ?
#
loop_
_entity_poly.entity_id
_entity_poly.type
_entity_poly.pdbx_seq_one_letter_code
_entity_poly.pdbx_strand_id
1 'polypeptide(L)'
;MPRDDWKGVVNQILYGLIFTRVLDEVAASRMADAMVERRSLAAGPRVYAAAIAQARRHRGPLTDELPTPHTEEAFRAYLELLATELDSRRPWRRTTS
;
A
#
# COMPACT_ATOMS: atom_id res chain seq x y z
N MET A 1 -23.90 -2.61 3.90
CA MET A 1 -22.82 -3.56 4.25
C MET A 1 -21.56 -3.03 3.60
N PRO A 2 -20.54 -2.56 4.33
CA PRO A 2 -19.31 -2.18 3.65
C PRO A 2 -18.73 -3.47 3.08
N ARG A 3 -18.74 -3.59 1.75
CA ARG A 3 -17.95 -4.62 1.07
C ARG A 3 -16.52 -4.50 1.57
N ASP A 4 -15.83 -5.62 1.65
CA ASP A 4 -14.41 -5.75 1.96
C ASP A 4 -13.54 -4.77 1.13
N ASP A 5 -13.48 -3.50 1.56
CA ASP A 5 -12.90 -2.37 0.80
C ASP A 5 -11.36 -2.37 0.81
N TRP A 6 -10.75 -3.48 1.24
CA TRP A 6 -9.31 -3.64 1.19
C TRP A 6 -8.78 -3.50 -0.23
N LYS A 7 -9.55 -3.94 -1.25
CA LYS A 7 -9.13 -3.83 -2.65
C LYS A 7 -9.12 -2.37 -3.11
N GLY A 8 -10.11 -1.56 -2.70
CA GLY A 8 -10.10 -0.12 -2.93
C GLY A 8 -8.88 0.57 -2.28
N VAL A 9 -8.52 0.17 -1.07
CA VAL A 9 -7.32 0.67 -0.36
C VAL A 9 -6.02 0.26 -1.07
N VAL A 10 -5.94 -0.98 -1.58
CA VAL A 10 -4.79 -1.45 -2.38
C VAL A 10 -4.70 -0.71 -3.70
N ASN A 11 -5.83 -0.42 -4.34
CA ASN A 11 -5.87 0.38 -5.56
C ASN A 11 -5.35 1.80 -5.35
N GLN A 12 -5.55 2.41 -4.17
CA GLN A 12 -4.93 3.71 -3.85
C GLN A 12 -3.40 3.62 -3.81
N ILE A 13 -2.86 2.51 -3.30
CA ILE A 13 -1.41 2.25 -3.32
C ILE A 13 -0.93 2.14 -4.77
N LEU A 14 -1.60 1.32 -5.58
CA LEU A 14 -1.27 1.14 -6.99
C LEU A 14 -1.33 2.46 -7.78
N TYR A 15 -2.35 3.28 -7.53
CA TYR A 15 -2.48 4.60 -8.12
C TYR A 15 -1.36 5.55 -7.68
N GLY A 16 -0.91 5.49 -6.42
CA GLY A 16 0.26 6.23 -5.95
C GLY A 16 1.56 5.87 -6.67
N LEU A 17 1.60 4.73 -7.37
CA LEU A 17 2.78 4.23 -8.09
C LEU A 17 2.76 4.54 -9.59
N ILE A 18 1.76 5.25 -10.14
CA ILE A 18 1.62 5.42 -11.59
C ILE A 18 2.84 6.09 -12.25
N PHE A 19 3.54 6.97 -11.52
CA PHE A 19 4.76 7.65 -11.98
C PHE A 19 6.04 7.06 -11.39
N THR A 20 5.92 6.07 -10.51
CA THR A 20 7.05 5.36 -9.92
C THR A 20 7.51 4.31 -10.91
N ARG A 21 8.74 4.40 -11.42
CA ARG A 21 9.27 3.45 -12.41
C ARG A 21 9.86 2.18 -11.81
N VAL A 22 10.43 2.29 -10.62
CA VAL A 22 11.13 1.20 -9.92
C VAL A 22 10.45 0.97 -8.59
N LEU A 23 10.02 -0.27 -8.34
CA LEU A 23 9.31 -0.69 -7.13
C LEU A 23 10.30 -1.35 -6.14
N ASP A 24 11.23 -0.55 -5.62
CA ASP A 24 12.28 -0.97 -4.69
C ASP A 24 11.98 -0.60 -3.23
N GLU A 25 12.91 -0.90 -2.32
CA GLU A 25 12.82 -0.58 -0.90
C GLU A 25 12.71 0.94 -0.65
N VAL A 26 13.35 1.75 -1.49
CA VAL A 26 13.29 3.23 -1.38
C VAL A 26 11.88 3.73 -1.69
N ALA A 27 11.25 3.21 -2.73
CA ALA A 27 9.86 3.50 -3.06
C ALA A 27 8.91 3.06 -1.93
N ALA A 28 9.11 1.85 -1.39
CA ALA A 28 8.32 1.31 -0.29
C ALA A 28 8.44 2.15 0.99
N SER A 29 9.67 2.56 1.35
CA SER A 29 9.94 3.43 2.50
C SER A 29 9.22 4.77 2.36
N ARG A 30 9.33 5.43 1.19
CA ARG A 30 8.65 6.71 0.95
C ARG A 30 7.13 6.61 1.03
N MET A 31 6.57 5.51 0.52
CA MET A 31 5.14 5.24 0.60
C MET A 31 4.68 5.01 2.05
N ALA A 32 5.46 4.24 2.82
CA ALA A 32 5.20 4.02 4.24
C ALA A 32 5.23 5.33 5.04
N ASP A 33 6.18 6.22 4.76
CA ASP A 33 6.24 7.56 5.35
C ASP A 33 4.97 8.37 5.01
N ALA A 34 4.55 8.38 3.74
CA ALA A 34 3.32 9.07 3.31
C ALA A 34 2.05 8.54 4.01
N MET A 35 1.97 7.23 4.28
CA MET A 35 0.87 6.62 5.04
C MET A 35 0.89 7.02 6.52
N VAL A 36 2.07 7.03 7.14
CA VAL A 36 2.24 7.39 8.56
C VAL A 36 1.97 8.88 8.77
N GLU A 37 2.50 9.74 7.90
CA GLU A 37 2.31 11.19 7.95
C GLU A 37 0.93 11.65 7.48
N ARG A 38 0.15 10.75 6.83
CA ARG A 38 -1.20 11.02 6.32
C ARG A 38 -1.30 12.19 5.33
N ARG A 39 -0.22 12.51 4.62
CA ARG A 39 -0.18 13.65 3.68
C ARG A 39 -0.99 13.42 2.41
N SER A 40 -0.85 12.25 1.81
CA SER A 40 -1.56 11.84 0.58
C SER A 40 -2.40 10.57 0.77
N LEU A 41 -2.13 9.80 1.82
CA LEU A 41 -2.79 8.54 2.14
C LEU A 41 -3.49 8.66 3.51
N ALA A 42 -4.61 9.39 3.51
CA ALA A 42 -5.28 9.88 4.70
C ALA A 42 -5.97 8.80 5.56
N ALA A 43 -6.23 7.60 5.00
CA ALA A 43 -6.81 6.49 5.76
C ALA A 43 -5.91 6.04 6.93
N GLY A 44 -4.61 6.36 6.84
CA GLY A 44 -3.62 6.12 7.87
C GLY A 44 -3.07 4.69 7.87
N PRO A 45 -1.95 4.47 8.56
CA PRO A 45 -1.11 3.29 8.35
C PRO A 45 -1.77 1.98 8.80
N ARG A 46 -2.71 2.03 9.78
CA ARG A 46 -3.48 0.86 10.20
C ARG A 46 -4.38 0.32 9.10
N VAL A 47 -5.02 1.20 8.34
CA VAL A 47 -5.95 0.79 7.27
C VAL A 47 -5.18 0.18 6.12
N TYR A 48 -4.07 0.80 5.69
CA TYR A 48 -3.21 0.24 4.65
C TYR A 48 -2.56 -1.07 5.08
N ALA A 49 -2.03 -1.18 6.29
CA ALA A 49 -1.45 -2.44 6.77
C ALA A 49 -2.46 -3.59 6.79
N ALA A 50 -3.71 -3.33 7.22
CA ALA A 50 -4.78 -4.32 7.19
C ALA A 50 -5.14 -4.73 5.75
N ALA A 51 -5.22 -3.77 4.83
CA ALA A 51 -5.52 -4.04 3.43
C ALA A 51 -4.40 -4.83 2.74
N ILE A 52 -3.13 -4.49 2.99
CA ILE A 52 -1.97 -5.22 2.50
C ILE A 52 -2.00 -6.66 3.02
N ALA A 53 -2.31 -6.87 4.31
CA ALA A 53 -2.43 -8.21 4.87
C ALA A 53 -3.52 -9.06 4.18
N GLN A 54 -4.63 -8.45 3.73
CA GLN A 54 -5.63 -9.14 2.92
C GLN A 54 -5.12 -9.44 1.51
N ALA A 55 -4.49 -8.46 0.85
CA ALA A 55 -3.94 -8.60 -0.50
C ALA A 55 -2.93 -9.75 -0.62
N ARG A 56 -2.05 -9.90 0.38
CA ARG A 56 -1.05 -10.98 0.45
C ARG A 56 -1.67 -12.39 0.49
N ARG A 57 -2.89 -12.51 1.02
CA ARG A 57 -3.63 -13.78 1.09
C ARG A 57 -4.52 -14.00 -0.14
N HIS A 58 -4.77 -12.95 -0.92
CA HIS A 58 -5.64 -12.99 -2.08
C HIS A 58 -4.93 -13.61 -3.29
N ARG A 59 -5.56 -14.63 -3.90
CA ARG A 59 -5.02 -15.36 -5.06
C ARG A 59 -5.45 -14.80 -6.42
N GLY A 60 -6.50 -13.98 -6.47
CA GLY A 60 -6.93 -13.30 -7.70
C GLY A 60 -6.07 -12.07 -7.99
N PRO A 61 -6.23 -11.46 -9.17
CA PRO A 61 -5.43 -10.29 -9.56
C PRO A 61 -5.65 -9.09 -8.64
N LEU A 62 -4.57 -8.32 -8.43
CA LEU A 62 -4.57 -7.06 -7.69
C LEU A 62 -4.47 -5.85 -8.62
N THR A 63 -4.03 -6.05 -9.87
CA THR A 63 -3.85 -4.97 -10.86
C THR A 63 -4.91 -4.99 -11.97
N ASP A 64 -6.06 -5.63 -11.76
CA ASP A 64 -7.13 -5.78 -12.76
C ASP A 64 -8.12 -4.61 -12.81
N GLU A 65 -8.15 -3.76 -11.80
CA GLU A 65 -9.12 -2.66 -11.69
C GLU A 65 -8.59 -1.30 -12.16
N LEU A 66 -7.26 -1.13 -12.23
CA LEU A 66 -6.62 0.12 -12.64
C LEU A 66 -5.54 -0.13 -13.70
N PRO A 67 -5.48 0.70 -14.76
CA PRO A 67 -4.33 0.70 -15.65
C PRO A 67 -3.05 1.03 -14.88
N THR A 68 -2.04 0.18 -15.02
CA THR A 68 -0.75 0.34 -14.35
C THR A 68 0.38 -0.09 -15.29
N PRO A 69 1.55 0.58 -15.26
CA PRO A 69 2.74 0.11 -15.97
C PRO A 69 3.41 -1.09 -15.28
N HIS A 70 2.98 -1.42 -14.06
CA HIS A 70 3.58 -2.47 -13.24
C HIS A 70 2.94 -3.82 -13.49
N THR A 71 3.76 -4.87 -13.52
CA THR A 71 3.25 -6.24 -13.58
C THR A 71 2.62 -6.64 -12.24
N GLU A 72 1.69 -7.59 -12.28
CA GLU A 72 1.07 -8.18 -11.07
C GLU A 72 2.13 -8.72 -10.09
N GLU A 73 3.16 -9.39 -10.61
CA GLU A 73 4.27 -9.92 -9.81
C GLU A 73 5.08 -8.81 -9.12
N ALA A 74 5.45 -7.77 -9.86
CA ALA A 74 6.21 -6.63 -9.31
C ALA A 74 5.40 -5.91 -8.23
N PHE A 75 4.09 -5.73 -8.45
CA PHE A 75 3.23 -5.11 -7.46
C PHE A 75 3.09 -5.95 -6.20
N ARG A 76 2.97 -7.28 -6.31
CA ARG A 76 2.94 -8.17 -5.13
C ARG A 76 4.24 -8.15 -4.35
N ALA A 77 5.39 -8.21 -5.02
CA ALA A 77 6.69 -8.09 -4.38
C ALA A 77 6.80 -6.75 -3.63
N TYR A 78 6.35 -5.67 -4.25
CA TYR A 78 6.30 -4.36 -3.62
C TYR A 78 5.41 -4.31 -2.36
N LEU A 79 4.26 -4.99 -2.36
CA LEU A 79 3.40 -5.06 -1.18
C LEU A 79 4.07 -5.78 0.00
N GLU A 80 4.96 -6.74 -0.25
CA GLU A 80 5.76 -7.39 0.81
C GLU A 80 6.80 -6.43 1.41
N LEU A 81 7.48 -5.66 0.55
CA LEU A 81 8.40 -4.61 1.00
C LEU A 81 7.67 -3.55 1.81
N LEU A 82 6.53 -3.07 1.31
CA LEU A 82 5.72 -2.05 1.99
C LEU A 82 5.17 -2.55 3.33
N ALA A 83 4.77 -3.83 3.42
CA ALA A 83 4.37 -4.43 4.70
C ALA A 83 5.52 -4.37 5.72
N THR A 84 6.74 -4.71 5.29
CA THR A 84 7.95 -4.68 6.13
C THR A 84 8.26 -3.25 6.60
N GLU A 85 8.21 -2.28 5.69
CA GLU A 85 8.43 -0.86 5.99
C GLU A 85 7.37 -0.28 6.94
N LEU A 86 6.11 -0.68 6.79
CA LEU A 86 5.06 -0.28 7.72
C LEU A 86 5.27 -0.91 9.11
N ASP A 87 5.60 -2.19 9.18
CA ASP A 87 5.80 -2.88 10.45
C ASP A 87 7.03 -2.34 11.22
N SER A 88 8.10 -1.94 10.52
CA SER A 88 9.28 -1.31 11.14
C SER A 88 8.99 0.06 11.76
N ARG A 89 7.94 0.75 11.29
CA ARG A 89 7.49 2.07 11.80
C ARG A 89 6.51 1.97 12.97
N ARG A 90 6.23 0.77 13.49
CA ARG A 90 5.37 0.60 14.66
C ARG A 90 6.07 1.10 15.94
N PRO A 91 5.33 1.66 16.91
CA PRO A 91 3.93 2.03 16.82
C PRO A 91 3.76 3.28 15.96
N TRP A 92 2.81 3.26 15.02
CA TRP A 92 2.41 4.43 14.26
C TRP A 92 1.71 5.42 15.21
N ARG A 93 2.49 6.25 15.90
CA ARG A 93 1.96 7.25 16.82
C ARG A 93 1.06 8.18 16.03
N ARG A 94 -0.05 8.60 16.63
CA ARG A 94 -0.86 9.70 16.08
C ARG A 94 0.05 10.92 16.13
N THR A 95 0.49 11.42 14.98
CA THR A 95 0.94 12.80 14.90
C THR A 95 -0.29 13.63 15.24
N THR A 96 -0.33 14.16 16.47
CA THR A 96 -1.27 15.19 16.85
C THR A 96 -1.00 16.37 15.94
N SER A 97 -1.91 16.65 15.02
CA SER A 97 -2.10 17.99 14.47
C SER A 97 -3.36 18.55 15.10
#